data_AF-A8PS16-F1
#
_entry.id   AF-A8PS16-F1
#
_cell.length_a   1.000
_cell.length_b   1.000
_cell.length_c   1.000
_cell.angle_alpha   90.00
_cell.angle_beta   90.00
_cell.angle_gamma   90.00
#
_symmetry.space_group_name_H-M   'P 1'
#
loop_
_entity.id
_entity.type
_entity.pdbx_description
1 polymer ?
#
loop_
_entity_poly.entity_id
_entity_poly.type
_entity_poly.pdbx_seq_one_letter_code
_entity_poly.pdbx_strand_id
1 'polypeptide(L)'
;MPRNRARSFLREECRILVIGAGGLGCEILSNLALSGFQHVHVIDMDTIDVSNLNRQFLFREKDIGQPKATTAAAFVESRVPGVKITPHVCRIQDMDVTFYMQFHMVICGLDSVEARRWINATLVHMVDEKNPSSLKPLIDGGSEGLKGQARVILPTITSCYECSLDMLPKRTTFPICTIANTPRLPEHCIEWASVLEWPRANPGKKLDNDNPEHVQWVLDTALGRAESFHITGVNWSLTQGVIKNIIPAVASTNAIIAAACTQEAFKIATSTAPYLNNYMMYTGNEGVYTFTFDYERRADCPVCGGDIRSLTLTPQDTLATLVDLLSTLPDMCVFAIY
;
A
#
# COMPACT_ATOMS: atom_id res chain seq x y z
N MET A 1 27.41 -4.72 -18.23
CA MET A 1 26.71 -5.40 -19.36
C MET A 1 26.89 -4.57 -20.64
N PRO A 2 27.20 -5.15 -21.82
CA PRO A 2 27.27 -4.36 -23.06
C PRO A 2 25.93 -3.68 -23.39
N ARG A 3 25.94 -2.44 -23.91
CA ARG A 3 24.73 -1.60 -24.13
C ARG A 3 23.61 -2.32 -24.90
N ASN A 4 23.97 -3.12 -25.91
CA ASN A 4 22.99 -3.86 -26.71
C ASN A 4 22.34 -5.01 -25.93
N ARG A 5 23.08 -5.64 -25.00
CA ARG A 5 22.59 -6.76 -24.20
C ARG A 5 21.58 -6.29 -23.15
N ALA A 6 21.83 -5.16 -22.49
CA ALA A 6 20.87 -4.57 -21.55
C ALA A 6 19.55 -4.20 -22.26
N ARG A 7 19.65 -3.64 -23.47
CA ARG A 7 18.46 -3.31 -24.27
C ARG A 7 17.66 -4.55 -24.67
N SER A 8 18.32 -5.63 -25.13
CA SER A 8 17.63 -6.90 -25.43
C SER A 8 16.93 -7.43 -24.18
N PHE A 9 17.65 -7.52 -23.07
CA PHE A 9 17.10 -8.06 -21.83
C PHE A 9 15.83 -7.32 -21.38
N LEU A 10 15.85 -5.98 -21.35
CA LEU A 10 14.68 -5.18 -20.95
C LEU A 10 13.45 -5.38 -21.86
N ARG A 11 13.69 -5.65 -23.14
CA ARG A 11 12.64 -5.69 -24.17
C ARG A 11 12.10 -7.09 -24.44
N GLU A 12 12.95 -8.12 -24.31
CA GLU A 12 12.67 -9.47 -24.80
C GLU A 12 12.53 -10.49 -23.66
N GLU A 13 13.19 -10.25 -22.53
CA GLU A 13 13.30 -11.23 -21.43
C GLU A 13 12.67 -10.73 -20.13
N CYS A 14 12.95 -9.47 -19.76
CA CYS A 14 12.61 -8.92 -18.45
C CYS A 14 11.10 -8.72 -18.30
N ARG A 15 10.51 -9.51 -17.40
CA ARG A 15 9.10 -9.45 -17.00
C ARG A 15 8.98 -8.78 -15.65
N ILE A 16 8.20 -7.70 -15.56
CA ILE A 16 7.94 -6.98 -14.31
C ILE A 16 6.47 -7.12 -13.94
N LEU A 17 6.21 -7.36 -12.65
CA LEU A 17 4.88 -7.23 -12.08
C LEU A 17 4.76 -5.89 -11.34
N VAL A 18 3.76 -5.10 -11.69
CA VAL A 18 3.33 -3.92 -10.95
C VAL A 18 2.07 -4.28 -10.18
N ILE A 19 2.06 -4.00 -8.87
CA ILE A 19 0.90 -4.23 -8.01
C ILE A 19 0.33 -2.88 -7.60
N GLY A 20 -0.92 -2.64 -8.00
CA GLY A 20 -1.60 -1.36 -7.90
C GLY A 20 -1.45 -0.55 -9.19
N ALA A 21 -2.58 -0.05 -9.68
CA ALA A 21 -2.70 0.87 -10.82
C ALA A 21 -3.19 2.26 -10.38
N GLY A 22 -3.39 2.50 -9.08
CA GLY A 22 -3.72 3.81 -8.52
C GLY A 22 -2.49 4.66 -8.24
N GLY A 23 -2.56 5.97 -8.52
CA GLY A 23 -1.57 6.98 -8.10
C GLY A 23 -0.13 6.63 -8.51
N LEU A 24 0.61 6.01 -7.58
CA LEU A 24 1.95 5.45 -7.83
C LEU A 24 1.95 4.46 -9.00
N GLY A 25 0.96 3.58 -9.09
CA GLY A 25 0.87 2.58 -10.15
C GLY A 25 0.82 3.21 -11.55
N CYS A 26 0.04 4.29 -11.72
CA CYS A 26 -0.05 5.03 -12.97
C CYS A 26 1.32 5.59 -13.42
N GLU A 27 2.03 6.19 -12.48
CA GLU A 27 3.37 6.76 -12.69
C GLU A 27 4.39 5.65 -13.00
N ILE A 28 4.41 4.56 -12.21
CA ILE A 28 5.32 3.42 -12.40
C ILE A 28 5.14 2.79 -13.78
N LEU A 29 3.89 2.52 -14.21
CA LEU A 29 3.63 1.93 -15.53
C LEU A 29 4.17 2.80 -16.66
N SER A 30 3.94 4.11 -16.57
CA SER A 30 4.42 5.08 -17.56
C SER A 30 5.94 5.15 -17.57
N ASN A 31 6.56 5.22 -16.38
CA ASN A 31 8.00 5.29 -16.23
C ASN A 31 8.70 4.02 -16.74
N LEU A 32 8.15 2.83 -16.46
CA LEU A 32 8.70 1.56 -16.93
C LEU A 32 8.66 1.47 -18.46
N ALA A 33 7.52 1.81 -19.06
CA ALA A 33 7.34 1.81 -20.51
C ALA A 33 8.36 2.74 -21.20
N LEU A 34 8.56 3.95 -20.65
CA LEU A 34 9.53 4.91 -21.17
C LEU A 34 10.99 4.55 -20.87
N SER A 35 11.23 3.69 -19.87
CA SER A 35 12.57 3.18 -19.53
C SER A 35 13.00 1.96 -20.35
N GLY A 36 12.13 1.50 -21.27
CA GLY A 36 12.43 0.45 -22.23
C GLY A 36 12.01 -0.95 -21.83
N PHE A 37 11.30 -1.12 -20.71
CA PHE A 37 10.64 -2.37 -20.36
C PHE A 37 9.45 -2.61 -21.27
N GLN A 38 9.35 -3.81 -21.86
CA GLN A 38 8.26 -4.14 -22.78
C GLN A 38 7.29 -5.19 -22.25
N HIS A 39 7.67 -5.98 -21.23
CA HIS A 39 6.82 -7.02 -20.67
C HIS A 39 6.44 -6.69 -19.23
N VAL A 40 5.32 -5.99 -19.07
CA VAL A 40 4.81 -5.59 -17.77
C VAL A 40 3.48 -6.27 -17.51
N HIS A 41 3.24 -6.71 -16.28
CA HIS A 41 1.93 -7.15 -15.82
C HIS A 41 1.47 -6.17 -14.75
N VAL A 42 0.17 -5.92 -14.68
CA VAL A 42 -0.42 -5.06 -13.63
C VAL A 42 -1.56 -5.78 -12.95
N ILE A 43 -1.55 -5.82 -11.62
CA ILE A 43 -2.70 -6.29 -10.81
C ILE A 43 -3.34 -5.08 -10.13
N ASP A 44 -4.64 -4.91 -10.28
CA ASP A 44 -5.45 -3.98 -9.50
C ASP A 44 -6.90 -4.47 -9.46
N MET A 45 -7.51 -4.50 -8.28
CA MET A 45 -8.88 -5.00 -8.08
C MET A 45 -9.94 -3.89 -8.20
N ASP A 46 -9.53 -2.63 -8.18
CA ASP A 46 -10.43 -1.50 -8.06
C ASP A 46 -10.99 -1.06 -9.41
N THR A 47 -12.10 -0.32 -9.32
CA THR A 47 -12.67 0.45 -10.42
C THR A 47 -12.33 1.93 -10.27
N ILE A 48 -12.43 2.67 -11.37
CA ILE A 48 -12.09 4.09 -11.43
C ILE A 48 -13.22 4.92 -10.81
N ASP A 49 -12.85 5.81 -9.88
CA ASP A 49 -13.74 6.77 -9.24
C ASP A 49 -13.39 8.23 -9.61
N VAL A 50 -14.36 9.15 -9.52
CA VAL A 50 -14.15 10.59 -9.81
C VAL A 50 -13.00 11.16 -8.95
N SER A 51 -12.90 10.76 -7.69
CA SER A 51 -11.86 11.20 -6.75
C SER A 51 -10.44 10.78 -7.16
N ASN A 52 -10.31 9.87 -8.14
CA ASN A 52 -9.03 9.40 -8.65
C ASN A 52 -8.43 10.37 -9.68
N LEU A 53 -9.27 11.11 -10.41
CA LEU A 53 -8.86 11.89 -11.59
C LEU A 53 -7.92 13.05 -11.28
N ASN A 54 -7.84 13.49 -10.02
CA ASN A 54 -6.92 14.57 -9.60
C ASN A 54 -5.43 14.16 -9.63
N ARG A 55 -5.13 12.85 -9.63
CA ARG A 55 -3.75 12.33 -9.51
C ARG A 55 -3.47 11.08 -10.35
N GLN A 56 -4.50 10.40 -10.85
CA GLN A 56 -4.36 9.16 -11.62
C GLN A 56 -4.53 9.48 -13.11
N PHE A 57 -3.51 10.08 -13.70
CA PHE A 57 -3.56 10.71 -15.03
C PHE A 57 -3.74 9.73 -16.19
N LEU A 58 -3.74 8.42 -15.97
CA LEU A 58 -4.09 7.43 -16.99
C LEU A 58 -5.60 7.32 -17.23
N PHE A 59 -6.42 7.87 -16.32
CA PHE A 59 -7.88 7.76 -16.37
C PHE A 59 -8.54 9.08 -16.78
N ARG A 60 -9.71 8.99 -17.40
CA ARG A 60 -10.55 10.13 -17.82
C ARG A 60 -11.96 9.96 -17.26
N GLU A 61 -12.76 11.02 -17.32
CA GLU A 61 -14.17 10.98 -16.87
C GLU A 61 -14.98 9.87 -17.55
N LYS A 62 -14.73 9.61 -18.84
CA LYS A 62 -15.39 8.51 -19.58
C LYS A 62 -15.05 7.10 -19.05
N ASP A 63 -13.98 6.97 -18.27
CA ASP A 63 -13.48 5.69 -17.77
C ASP A 63 -14.02 5.37 -16.37
N ILE A 64 -14.82 6.27 -15.76
CA ILE A 64 -15.42 6.04 -14.44
C ILE A 64 -16.23 4.73 -14.43
N GLY A 65 -16.02 3.92 -13.38
CA GLY A 65 -16.62 2.60 -13.21
C GLY A 65 -15.90 1.46 -13.94
N GLN A 66 -14.93 1.75 -14.82
CA GLN A 66 -14.13 0.71 -15.48
C GLN A 66 -13.01 0.20 -14.55
N PRO A 67 -12.52 -1.04 -14.72
CA PRO A 67 -11.39 -1.56 -13.96
C PRO A 67 -10.11 -0.75 -14.19
N LYS A 68 -9.39 -0.41 -13.11
CA LYS A 68 -8.15 0.38 -13.18
C LYS A 68 -7.06 -0.34 -13.98
N ALA A 69 -6.83 -1.63 -13.71
CA ALA A 69 -5.77 -2.41 -14.35
C ALA A 69 -5.89 -2.40 -15.89
N THR A 70 -7.07 -2.75 -16.42
CA THR A 70 -7.31 -2.82 -17.86
C THR A 70 -7.22 -1.45 -18.52
N THR A 71 -7.80 -0.42 -17.90
CA THR A 71 -7.78 0.94 -18.44
C THR A 71 -6.37 1.52 -18.46
N ALA A 72 -5.58 1.30 -17.39
CA ALA A 72 -4.20 1.76 -17.29
C ALA A 72 -3.31 1.10 -18.36
N ALA A 73 -3.44 -0.22 -18.54
CA ALA A 73 -2.74 -0.96 -19.57
C ALA A 73 -3.04 -0.40 -20.98
N ALA A 74 -4.33 -0.28 -21.33
CA ALA A 74 -4.76 0.22 -22.63
C ALA A 74 -4.27 1.65 -22.91
N PHE A 75 -4.31 2.54 -21.90
CA PHE A 75 -3.83 3.90 -22.06
C PHE A 75 -2.33 3.94 -22.37
N VAL A 76 -1.51 3.23 -21.59
CA VAL A 76 -0.05 3.27 -21.75
C VAL A 76 0.37 2.60 -23.06
N GLU A 77 -0.22 1.47 -23.43
CA GLU A 77 0.03 0.79 -24.72
C GLU A 77 -0.31 1.69 -25.92
N SER A 78 -1.40 2.48 -25.83
CA SER A 78 -1.76 3.44 -26.88
C SER A 78 -0.75 4.59 -27.01
N ARG A 79 -0.05 4.92 -25.92
CA ARG A 79 0.84 6.08 -25.84
C ARG A 79 2.30 5.74 -26.14
N VAL A 80 2.75 4.55 -25.75
CA VAL A 80 4.14 4.11 -25.85
C VAL A 80 4.22 2.89 -26.77
N PRO A 81 4.59 3.05 -28.05
CA PRO A 81 4.66 1.94 -28.99
C PRO A 81 5.64 0.84 -28.54
N GLY A 82 5.19 -0.41 -28.61
CA GLY A 82 6.01 -1.60 -28.37
C GLY A 82 6.06 -2.08 -26.91
N VAL A 83 5.45 -1.36 -25.96
CA VAL A 83 5.19 -1.93 -24.62
C VAL A 83 3.98 -2.87 -24.70
N LYS A 84 4.03 -3.95 -23.93
CA LYS A 84 2.91 -4.86 -23.70
C LYS A 84 2.66 -4.97 -22.20
N ILE A 85 1.47 -4.56 -21.78
CA ILE A 85 1.01 -4.55 -20.40
C ILE A 85 -0.15 -5.54 -20.28
N THR A 86 0.05 -6.64 -19.56
CA THR A 86 -1.01 -7.62 -19.30
C THR A 86 -1.77 -7.23 -18.02
N PRO A 87 -3.04 -6.80 -18.10
CA PRO A 87 -3.82 -6.43 -16.92
C PRO A 87 -4.44 -7.66 -16.25
N HIS A 88 -4.54 -7.60 -14.92
CA HIS A 88 -5.19 -8.59 -14.06
C HIS A 88 -6.14 -7.85 -13.11
N VAL A 89 -7.44 -8.04 -13.31
CA VAL A 89 -8.49 -7.45 -12.47
C VAL A 89 -8.84 -8.42 -11.36
N CYS A 90 -8.01 -8.47 -10.33
CA CYS A 90 -8.16 -9.39 -9.21
C CYS A 90 -7.37 -8.88 -8.00
N ARG A 91 -7.54 -9.55 -6.86
CA ARG A 91 -6.69 -9.32 -5.70
C ARG A 91 -5.37 -10.07 -5.88
N ILE A 92 -4.33 -9.60 -5.21
CA ILE A 92 -3.04 -10.30 -5.19
C ILE A 92 -3.17 -11.70 -4.59
N GLN A 93 -4.05 -11.87 -3.60
CA GLN A 93 -4.30 -13.14 -2.93
C GLN A 93 -4.95 -14.20 -3.81
N ASP A 94 -5.55 -13.79 -4.94
CA ASP A 94 -6.19 -14.71 -5.88
C ASP A 94 -5.16 -15.38 -6.82
N MET A 95 -3.91 -14.89 -6.84
CA MET A 95 -2.82 -15.43 -7.67
C MET A 95 -1.99 -16.45 -6.87
N ASP A 96 -1.58 -17.52 -7.55
CA ASP A 96 -0.72 -18.55 -6.95
C ASP A 96 0.78 -18.20 -7.02
N VAL A 97 1.58 -18.99 -6.32
CA VAL A 97 3.04 -18.84 -6.31
C VAL A 97 3.66 -19.00 -7.71
N THR A 98 3.07 -19.84 -8.57
CA THR A 98 3.60 -20.07 -9.92
C THR A 98 3.46 -18.83 -10.79
N PHE A 99 2.39 -18.05 -10.59
CA PHE A 99 2.23 -16.75 -11.21
C PHE A 99 3.37 -15.81 -10.81
N TYR A 100 3.69 -15.68 -9.52
CA TYR A 100 4.76 -14.78 -9.08
C TYR A 100 6.16 -15.23 -9.54
N MET A 101 6.39 -16.54 -9.68
CA MET A 101 7.67 -17.09 -10.14
C MET A 101 8.07 -16.64 -11.55
N GLN A 102 7.12 -16.24 -12.40
CA GLN A 102 7.40 -15.88 -13.79
C GLN A 102 8.09 -14.51 -13.95
N PHE A 103 8.08 -13.67 -12.92
CA PHE A 103 8.60 -12.31 -12.98
C PHE A 103 10.09 -12.26 -12.60
N HIS A 104 10.77 -11.21 -13.06
CA HIS A 104 12.14 -10.92 -12.66
C HIS A 104 12.17 -10.04 -11.40
N MET A 105 11.17 -9.19 -11.22
CA MET A 105 10.99 -8.33 -10.06
C MET A 105 9.53 -7.88 -9.93
N VAL A 106 9.18 -7.44 -8.72
CA VAL A 106 7.85 -6.94 -8.37
C VAL A 106 7.97 -5.51 -7.87
N ILE A 107 7.08 -4.62 -8.32
CA ILE A 107 7.01 -3.23 -7.86
C ILE A 107 5.62 -2.97 -7.28
N CYS A 108 5.55 -2.48 -6.04
CA CYS A 108 4.31 -2.21 -5.33
C CYS A 108 4.03 -0.71 -5.24
N GLY A 109 2.84 -0.32 -5.65
CA GLY A 109 2.22 0.99 -5.39
C GLY A 109 0.92 0.81 -4.59
N LEU A 110 0.95 -0.07 -3.59
CA LEU A 110 -0.21 -0.42 -2.76
C LEU A 110 -0.60 0.72 -1.82
N ASP A 111 -1.79 0.68 -1.24
CA ASP A 111 -2.30 1.66 -0.28
C ASP A 111 -2.53 1.07 1.13
N SER A 112 -2.58 -0.25 1.24
CA SER A 112 -2.74 -0.97 2.51
C SER A 112 -1.43 -1.59 3.01
N VAL A 113 -1.32 -1.68 4.33
CA VAL A 113 -0.20 -2.37 5.00
C VAL A 113 -0.38 -3.89 4.84
N GLU A 114 -1.62 -4.35 4.92
CA GLU A 114 -2.03 -5.75 4.84
C GLU A 114 -1.63 -6.38 3.50
N ALA A 115 -1.88 -5.68 2.38
CA ALA A 115 -1.46 -6.16 1.06
C ALA A 115 0.08 -6.20 0.91
N ARG A 116 0.79 -5.21 1.48
CA ARG A 116 2.26 -5.18 1.48
C ARG A 116 2.88 -6.32 2.28
N ARG A 117 2.33 -6.59 3.48
CA ARG A 117 2.71 -7.73 4.31
C ARG A 117 2.50 -9.05 3.58
N TRP A 118 1.35 -9.21 2.93
CA TRP A 118 1.03 -10.43 2.19
C TRP A 118 2.03 -10.68 1.04
N ILE A 119 2.25 -9.69 0.16
CA ILE A 119 3.20 -9.89 -0.95
C ILE A 119 4.63 -10.06 -0.46
N ASN A 120 5.03 -9.36 0.61
CA ASN A 120 6.34 -9.55 1.24
C ASN A 120 6.53 -11.00 1.71
N ALA A 121 5.57 -11.53 2.47
CA ALA A 121 5.62 -12.91 2.95
C ALA A 121 5.63 -13.91 1.79
N THR A 122 4.79 -13.72 0.77
CA THR A 122 4.77 -14.57 -0.42
C THR A 122 6.14 -14.61 -1.10
N LEU A 123 6.76 -13.46 -1.38
CA LEU A 123 8.06 -13.42 -2.06
C LEU A 123 9.20 -13.97 -1.21
N VAL A 124 9.13 -13.84 0.12
CA VAL A 124 10.11 -14.45 1.04
C VAL A 124 9.97 -15.97 1.08
N HIS A 125 8.75 -16.50 1.22
CA HIS A 125 8.50 -17.95 1.24
C HIS A 125 8.79 -18.64 -0.08
N MET A 126 8.83 -17.88 -1.18
CA MET A 126 9.21 -18.39 -2.49
C MET A 126 10.71 -18.64 -2.65
N VAL A 127 11.56 -18.07 -1.78
CA VAL A 127 13.01 -18.20 -1.94
C VAL A 127 13.46 -19.63 -1.68
N ASP A 128 14.14 -20.22 -2.66
CA ASP A 128 14.80 -21.52 -2.60
C ASP A 128 16.30 -21.31 -2.85
N GLU A 129 17.14 -21.68 -1.88
CA GLU A 129 18.60 -21.57 -1.97
C GLU A 129 19.18 -22.34 -3.15
N LYS A 130 18.49 -23.39 -3.63
CA LYS A 130 18.93 -24.20 -4.79
C LYS A 130 18.58 -23.54 -6.12
N ASN A 131 17.67 -22.58 -6.13
CA ASN A 131 17.22 -21.89 -7.34
C ASN A 131 17.37 -20.36 -7.17
N PRO A 132 18.50 -19.76 -7.55
CA PRO A 132 18.69 -18.31 -7.43
C PRO A 132 17.63 -17.47 -8.15
N SER A 133 16.96 -18.03 -9.16
CA SER A 133 15.89 -17.33 -9.88
C SER A 133 14.58 -17.25 -9.10
N SER A 134 14.45 -17.97 -7.97
CA SER A 134 13.28 -17.88 -7.10
C SER A 134 13.20 -16.55 -6.36
N LEU A 135 14.34 -15.91 -6.11
CA LEU A 135 14.41 -14.62 -5.45
C LEU A 135 13.90 -13.55 -6.42
N LYS A 136 12.79 -12.90 -6.06
CA LYS A 136 12.23 -11.78 -6.82
C LYS A 136 12.46 -10.50 -6.00
N PRO A 137 13.31 -9.57 -6.47
CA PRO A 137 13.43 -8.27 -5.84
C PRO A 137 12.07 -7.59 -5.77
N LEU A 138 11.77 -7.05 -4.60
CA LEU A 138 10.56 -6.30 -4.31
C LEU A 138 10.94 -4.82 -4.16
N ILE A 139 10.33 -3.97 -4.98
CA ILE A 139 10.45 -2.52 -4.85
C ILE A 139 9.12 -1.99 -4.33
N ASP A 140 9.10 -1.45 -3.11
CA ASP A 140 7.87 -0.92 -2.51
C ASP A 140 7.89 0.60 -2.48
N GLY A 141 6.84 1.22 -3.00
CA GLY A 141 6.60 2.66 -2.91
C GLY A 141 5.41 2.97 -2.00
N GLY A 142 5.51 4.04 -1.23
CA GLY A 142 4.40 4.58 -0.45
C GLY A 142 4.39 6.10 -0.45
N SER A 143 3.20 6.69 -0.34
CA SER A 143 3.00 8.13 -0.33
C SER A 143 1.86 8.53 0.59
N GLU A 144 2.05 9.63 1.31
CA GLU A 144 1.03 10.25 2.14
C GLU A 144 1.25 11.77 2.14
N GLY A 145 0.32 12.51 1.54
CA GLY A 145 0.43 13.96 1.38
C GLY A 145 1.73 14.33 0.67
N LEU A 146 2.56 15.13 1.36
CA LEU A 146 3.87 15.57 0.88
C LEU A 146 5.03 14.70 1.39
N LYS A 147 4.74 13.51 1.92
CA LYS A 147 5.74 12.55 2.38
C LYS A 147 5.64 11.27 1.55
N GLY A 148 6.74 10.57 1.42
CA GLY A 148 6.73 9.26 0.79
C GLY A 148 8.02 8.51 0.99
N GLN A 149 8.04 7.28 0.52
CA GLN A 149 9.17 6.39 0.64
C GLN A 149 9.28 5.44 -0.54
N ALA A 150 10.51 5.05 -0.85
CA ALA A 150 10.84 3.97 -1.76
C ALA A 150 11.74 2.97 -1.03
N ARG A 151 11.46 1.69 -1.22
CA ARG A 151 12.19 0.58 -0.62
C ARG A 151 12.66 -0.41 -1.67
N VAL A 152 13.86 -0.94 -1.48
CA VAL A 152 14.36 -2.10 -2.22
C VAL A 152 14.56 -3.24 -1.25
N ILE A 153 13.78 -4.31 -1.42
CA ILE A 153 13.79 -5.50 -0.60
C ILE A 153 14.30 -6.65 -1.47
N LEU A 154 15.40 -7.25 -1.05
CA LEU A 154 15.87 -8.53 -1.53
C LEU A 154 15.43 -9.59 -0.52
N PRO A 155 14.41 -10.39 -0.83
CA PRO A 155 13.90 -11.41 0.10
C PRO A 155 15.03 -12.26 0.67
N THR A 156 14.98 -12.53 1.98
CA THR A 156 15.99 -13.25 2.79
C THR A 156 17.39 -12.63 2.87
N ILE A 157 17.70 -11.56 2.13
CA ILE A 157 19.01 -10.90 2.14
C ILE A 157 18.97 -9.58 2.91
N THR A 158 18.15 -8.64 2.49
CA THR A 158 17.97 -7.34 3.17
C THR A 158 16.84 -7.42 4.20
N SER A 159 16.62 -6.36 4.97
CA SER A 159 15.40 -6.27 5.78
C SER A 159 14.16 -6.33 4.88
N CYS A 160 13.22 -7.19 5.26
CA CYS A 160 11.93 -7.31 4.60
C CYS A 160 10.94 -6.27 5.14
N TYR A 161 9.71 -6.25 4.60
CA TYR A 161 8.69 -5.31 5.06
C TYR A 161 8.40 -5.47 6.57
N GLU A 162 8.21 -6.71 7.05
CA GLU A 162 8.00 -7.02 8.47
C GLU A 162 9.13 -6.55 9.41
N CYS A 163 10.38 -6.49 8.95
CA CYS A 163 11.50 -6.05 9.80
C CYS A 163 11.36 -4.60 10.30
N SER A 164 10.57 -3.78 9.61
CA SER A 164 10.40 -2.34 9.90
C SER A 164 8.95 -1.97 10.21
N LEU A 165 8.09 -2.96 10.49
CA LEU A 165 6.67 -2.74 10.73
C LEU A 165 6.41 -1.84 11.95
N ASP A 166 7.25 -1.96 12.98
CA ASP A 166 7.19 -1.17 14.22
C ASP A 166 7.42 0.33 13.99
N MET A 167 8.05 0.69 12.86
CA MET A 167 8.34 2.08 12.49
C MET A 167 7.18 2.75 11.73
N LEU A 168 6.15 1.98 11.36
CA LEU A 168 4.96 2.56 10.74
C LEU A 168 4.17 3.36 11.79
N PRO A 169 3.63 4.53 11.41
CA PRO A 169 2.76 5.28 12.30
C PRO A 169 1.53 4.43 12.64
N LYS A 170 1.21 4.34 13.93
CA LYS A 170 0.01 3.65 14.39
C LYS A 170 -1.22 4.39 13.87
N ARG A 171 -2.22 3.66 13.38
CA ARG A 171 -3.51 4.23 13.00
C ARG A 171 -4.11 4.95 14.21
N THR A 172 -4.60 6.16 14.01
CA THR A 172 -5.25 6.96 15.04
C THR A 172 -6.58 6.30 15.41
N THR A 173 -6.65 5.61 16.54
CA THR A 173 -7.89 5.04 17.07
C THR A 173 -8.36 5.87 18.25
N PHE A 174 -9.60 6.36 18.21
CA PHE A 174 -10.17 7.09 19.33
C PHE A 174 -10.71 6.11 20.39
N PRO A 175 -10.36 6.27 21.68
CA PRO A 175 -10.89 5.41 22.74
C PRO A 175 -12.42 5.50 22.83
N ILE A 176 -13.10 4.34 23.00
CA ILE A 176 -14.56 4.27 23.08
C ILE A 176 -15.11 5.18 24.18
N CYS A 177 -14.47 5.25 25.34
CA CYS A 177 -14.90 6.12 26.44
C CYS A 177 -14.85 7.62 26.08
N THR A 178 -13.85 8.03 25.29
CA THR A 178 -13.71 9.40 24.80
C THR A 178 -14.80 9.73 23.81
N ILE A 179 -14.99 8.89 22.79
CA ILE A 179 -16.04 9.12 21.78
C ILE A 179 -17.44 8.96 22.37
N ALA A 180 -17.66 8.15 23.41
CA ALA A 180 -18.98 7.95 24.02
C ALA A 180 -19.35 9.05 25.01
N ASN A 181 -18.42 9.46 25.88
CA ASN A 181 -18.76 10.28 27.05
C ASN A 181 -18.09 11.65 27.08
N THR A 182 -16.88 11.80 26.50
CA THR A 182 -16.09 13.03 26.63
C THR A 182 -15.46 13.46 25.29
N PRO A 183 -16.27 13.72 24.25
CA PRO A 183 -15.76 14.25 22.99
C PRO A 183 -15.12 15.63 23.21
N ARG A 184 -14.07 15.93 22.43
CA ARG A 184 -13.26 17.16 22.55
C ARG A 184 -12.90 17.75 21.19
N LEU A 185 -12.77 16.89 20.20
CA LEU A 185 -12.46 17.25 18.83
C LEU A 185 -13.66 16.94 17.94
N PRO A 186 -13.86 17.66 16.82
CA PRO A 186 -14.95 17.38 15.88
C PRO A 186 -14.90 15.95 15.32
N GLU A 187 -13.71 15.36 15.19
CA GLU A 187 -13.48 13.97 14.80
C GLU A 187 -14.14 12.99 15.77
N HIS A 188 -14.15 13.30 17.08
CA HIS A 188 -14.79 12.43 18.08
C HIS A 188 -16.32 12.38 17.90
N CYS A 189 -16.93 13.48 17.45
CA CYS A 189 -18.35 13.55 17.18
C CYS A 189 -18.72 12.72 15.94
N ILE A 190 -17.89 12.81 14.90
CA ILE A 190 -18.04 12.03 13.66
C ILE A 190 -17.85 10.54 13.93
N GLU A 191 -16.77 10.17 14.64
CA GLU A 191 -16.46 8.76 14.95
C GLU A 191 -17.55 8.11 15.81
N TRP A 192 -18.13 8.86 16.75
CA TRP A 192 -19.27 8.36 17.49
C TRP A 192 -20.50 8.15 16.60
N ALA A 193 -20.77 9.07 15.67
CA ALA A 193 -21.91 8.95 14.77
C ALA A 193 -21.76 7.71 13.87
N SER A 194 -20.56 7.43 13.37
CA SER A 194 -20.28 6.27 12.51
C SER A 194 -20.21 4.95 13.27
N VAL A 195 -19.54 4.90 14.43
CA VAL A 195 -19.24 3.63 15.13
C VAL A 195 -20.30 3.24 16.17
N LEU A 196 -20.92 4.21 16.85
CA LEU A 196 -21.84 3.96 17.95
C LEU A 196 -23.29 4.26 17.58
N GLU A 197 -23.55 5.43 16.99
CA GLU A 197 -24.92 5.87 16.71
C GLU A 197 -25.51 5.19 15.48
N TRP A 198 -24.73 5.00 14.41
CA TRP A 198 -25.22 4.35 13.19
C TRP A 198 -25.77 2.94 13.45
N PRO A 199 -25.04 2.02 14.13
CA PRO A 199 -25.58 0.69 14.43
C PRO A 199 -26.81 0.74 15.35
N ARG A 200 -26.90 1.75 16.22
CA ARG A 200 -28.04 1.95 17.13
C ARG A 200 -29.29 2.41 16.39
N ALA A 201 -29.14 3.37 15.48
CA ALA A 201 -30.24 3.96 14.71
C ALA A 201 -30.65 3.09 13.51
N ASN A 202 -29.72 2.33 12.93
CA ASN A 202 -29.94 1.49 11.76
C ASN A 202 -29.52 0.03 12.04
N PRO A 203 -30.25 -0.72 12.89
CA PRO A 203 -29.90 -2.11 13.21
C PRO A 203 -29.84 -2.98 11.95
N GLY A 204 -28.73 -3.67 11.73
CA GLY A 204 -28.53 -4.59 10.61
C GLY A 204 -28.13 -3.95 9.28
N LYS A 205 -28.04 -2.62 9.17
CA LYS A 205 -27.53 -1.94 7.97
C LYS A 205 -26.09 -1.49 8.18
N LYS A 206 -25.17 -1.96 7.34
CA LYS A 206 -23.77 -1.49 7.36
C LYS A 206 -23.69 -0.06 6.83
N LEU A 207 -22.89 0.78 7.49
CA LEU A 207 -22.55 2.10 6.97
C LEU A 207 -21.76 1.93 5.67
N ASP A 208 -22.28 2.53 4.61
CA ASP A 208 -21.61 2.64 3.32
C ASP A 208 -20.99 4.03 3.25
N ASN A 209 -19.67 4.10 3.29
CA ASN A 209 -18.93 5.36 3.33
C ASN A 209 -18.94 6.09 1.99
N ASP A 210 -19.28 5.40 0.89
CA ASP A 210 -19.34 5.97 -0.46
C ASP A 210 -20.74 6.46 -0.82
N ASN A 211 -21.77 6.02 -0.11
CA ASN A 211 -23.14 6.49 -0.31
C ASN A 211 -23.33 7.92 0.27
N PRO A 212 -23.64 8.94 -0.55
CA PRO A 212 -23.82 10.31 -0.10
C PRO A 212 -24.89 10.48 0.98
N GLU A 213 -25.97 9.70 0.95
CA GLU A 213 -27.04 9.76 1.95
C GLU A 213 -26.57 9.29 3.32
N HIS A 214 -25.74 8.25 3.35
CA HIS A 214 -25.15 7.74 4.58
C HIS A 214 -24.15 8.74 5.17
N VAL A 215 -23.30 9.34 4.32
CA VAL A 215 -22.37 10.38 4.75
C VAL A 215 -23.12 11.60 5.29
N GLN A 216 -24.21 12.01 4.64
CA GLN A 216 -25.06 13.11 5.10
C GLN A 216 -25.67 12.81 6.48
N TRP A 217 -26.19 11.60 6.67
CA TRP A 217 -26.72 11.19 7.97
C TRP A 217 -25.67 11.27 9.08
N VAL A 218 -24.44 10.82 8.79
CA VAL A 218 -23.33 10.89 9.76
C VAL A 218 -23.00 12.35 10.08
N LEU A 219 -22.96 13.21 9.06
CA LEU A 219 -22.71 14.65 9.24
C LEU A 219 -23.77 15.29 10.14
N ASP A 220 -25.06 15.10 9.84
CA ASP A 220 -26.16 15.71 10.59
C ASP A 220 -26.15 15.25 12.05
N THR A 221 -25.92 13.95 12.26
CA THR A 221 -25.83 13.34 13.59
C THR A 221 -24.61 13.84 14.37
N ALA A 222 -23.47 13.99 13.70
CA ALA A 222 -22.26 14.55 14.31
C ALA A 222 -22.41 16.04 14.66
N LEU A 223 -23.12 16.83 13.84
CA LEU A 223 -23.39 18.24 14.10
C LEU A 223 -24.24 18.43 15.36
N GLY A 224 -25.35 17.69 15.50
CA GLY A 224 -26.20 17.77 16.69
C GLY A 224 -25.44 17.38 17.97
N ARG A 225 -24.52 16.42 17.86
CA ARG A 225 -23.65 16.05 18.98
C ARG A 225 -22.59 17.10 19.28
N ALA A 226 -21.96 17.67 18.26
CA ALA A 226 -20.97 18.72 18.43
C ALA A 226 -21.58 19.95 19.13
N GLU A 227 -22.81 20.32 18.78
CA GLU A 227 -23.56 21.39 19.45
C GLU A 227 -23.77 21.11 20.94
N SER A 228 -24.16 19.88 21.29
CA SER A 228 -24.39 19.44 22.68
C SER A 228 -23.13 19.54 23.57
N PHE A 229 -21.94 19.45 22.97
CA PHE A 229 -20.65 19.54 23.66
C PHE A 229 -19.89 20.85 23.36
N HIS A 230 -20.52 21.81 22.68
CA HIS A 230 -19.92 23.07 22.25
C HIS A 230 -18.63 22.92 21.43
N ILE A 231 -18.58 21.89 20.58
CA ILE A 231 -17.47 21.60 19.67
C ILE A 231 -17.79 22.21 18.30
N THR A 232 -16.80 22.90 17.71
CA THR A 232 -16.92 23.49 16.37
C THR A 232 -15.99 22.77 15.38
N GLY A 233 -16.22 22.96 14.09
CA GLY A 233 -15.34 22.44 13.03
C GLY A 233 -15.84 21.19 12.30
N VAL A 234 -16.96 20.59 12.72
CA VAL A 234 -17.62 19.52 11.95
C VAL A 234 -18.12 20.08 10.62
N ASN A 235 -17.70 19.45 9.52
CA ASN A 235 -18.09 19.82 8.15
C ASN A 235 -18.02 18.59 7.25
N TRP A 236 -18.60 18.69 6.05
CA TRP A 236 -18.66 17.57 5.10
C TRP A 236 -17.29 16.95 4.77
N SER A 237 -16.28 17.78 4.52
CA SER A 237 -14.93 17.31 4.18
C SER A 237 -14.28 16.56 5.33
N LEU A 238 -14.43 17.05 6.56
CA LEU A 238 -13.93 16.38 7.75
C LEU A 238 -14.67 15.06 8.00
N THR A 239 -16.00 15.05 7.82
CA THR A 239 -16.81 13.83 7.95
C THR A 239 -16.33 12.75 6.99
N GLN A 240 -16.17 13.08 5.71
CA GLN A 240 -15.61 12.15 4.72
C GLN A 240 -14.19 11.71 5.10
N GLY A 241 -13.35 12.64 5.55
CA GLY A 241 -11.98 12.36 5.99
C GLY A 241 -11.91 11.30 7.10
N VAL A 242 -12.73 11.45 8.13
CA VAL A 242 -12.78 10.54 9.29
C VAL A 242 -13.37 9.19 8.89
N ILE A 243 -14.56 9.15 8.27
CA ILE A 243 -15.23 7.86 7.98
C ILE A 243 -14.51 7.03 6.92
N LYS A 244 -13.89 7.67 5.92
CA LYS A 244 -13.12 6.98 4.87
C LYS A 244 -11.65 6.81 5.23
N ASN A 245 -11.19 7.34 6.36
CA ASN A 245 -9.77 7.44 6.71
C ASN A 245 -8.93 7.97 5.53
N ILE A 246 -9.38 9.08 4.92
CA ILE A 246 -8.78 9.60 3.68
C ILE A 246 -7.33 9.98 3.93
N ILE A 247 -6.41 9.26 3.28
CA ILE A 247 -5.00 9.63 3.21
C ILE A 247 -4.86 10.71 2.12
N PRO A 248 -4.39 11.93 2.46
CA PRO A 248 -4.14 12.96 1.46
C PRO A 248 -3.19 12.43 0.38
N ALA A 249 -3.49 12.70 -0.89
CA ALA A 249 -2.67 12.21 -1.98
C ALA A 249 -2.57 13.26 -3.10
N VAL A 250 -1.33 13.53 -3.53
CA VAL A 250 -1.03 14.52 -4.57
C VAL A 250 -0.16 13.88 -5.66
N ALA A 251 -0.36 14.33 -6.90
CA ALA A 251 0.36 13.79 -8.06
C ALA A 251 1.88 13.96 -7.95
N SER A 252 2.35 15.10 -7.41
CA SER A 252 3.78 15.40 -7.28
C SER A 252 4.53 14.37 -6.43
N THR A 253 4.00 14.02 -5.25
CA THR A 253 4.61 13.01 -4.37
C THR A 253 4.61 11.64 -5.03
N ASN A 254 3.50 11.25 -5.67
CA ASN A 254 3.41 9.99 -6.41
C ASN A 254 4.48 9.90 -7.50
N ALA A 255 4.67 10.99 -8.27
CA ALA A 255 5.67 11.06 -9.33
C ALA A 255 7.09 10.93 -8.78
N ILE A 256 7.42 11.61 -7.68
CA ILE A 256 8.75 11.52 -7.04
C ILE A 256 9.04 10.08 -6.59
N ILE A 257 8.10 9.45 -5.88
CA ILE A 257 8.28 8.10 -5.35
C ILE A 257 8.29 7.06 -6.48
N ALA A 258 7.39 7.17 -7.46
CA ALA A 258 7.36 6.28 -8.60
C ALA A 258 8.63 6.38 -9.47
N ALA A 259 9.20 7.58 -9.60
CA ALA A 259 10.48 7.77 -10.26
C ALA A 259 11.61 7.05 -9.51
N ALA A 260 11.68 7.19 -8.18
CA ALA A 260 12.64 6.46 -7.36
C ALA A 260 12.48 4.94 -7.52
N CYS A 261 11.27 4.40 -7.37
CA CYS A 261 11.00 2.97 -7.55
C CYS A 261 11.40 2.47 -8.95
N THR A 262 11.04 3.21 -10.01
CA THR A 262 11.35 2.80 -11.38
C THR A 262 12.84 2.86 -11.68
N GLN A 263 13.54 3.85 -11.11
CA GLN A 263 14.99 3.95 -11.23
C GLN A 263 15.69 2.75 -10.59
N GLU A 264 15.22 2.29 -9.43
CA GLU A 264 15.73 1.07 -8.80
C GLU A 264 15.47 -0.18 -9.64
N ALA A 265 14.28 -0.31 -10.23
CA ALA A 265 13.97 -1.40 -11.16
C ALA A 265 14.94 -1.42 -12.35
N PHE A 266 15.21 -0.26 -12.93
CA PHE A 266 16.16 -0.12 -14.03
C PHE A 266 17.58 -0.49 -13.62
N LYS A 267 18.04 -0.03 -12.45
CA LYS A 267 19.37 -0.37 -11.91
C LYS A 267 19.53 -1.87 -11.69
N ILE A 268 18.53 -2.51 -11.07
CA ILE A 268 18.53 -3.96 -10.80
C ILE A 268 18.55 -4.73 -12.13
N ALA A 269 17.71 -4.36 -13.09
CA ALA A 269 17.59 -5.06 -14.37
C ALA A 269 18.85 -4.95 -15.26
N THR A 270 19.56 -3.82 -15.18
CA THR A 270 20.66 -3.51 -16.11
C THR A 270 22.05 -3.57 -15.49
N SER A 271 22.14 -3.59 -14.17
CA SER A 271 23.38 -3.46 -13.40
C SER A 271 24.20 -2.23 -13.82
N THR A 272 23.52 -1.14 -14.16
CA THR A 272 24.15 0.11 -14.63
C THR A 272 24.71 0.95 -13.49
N ALA A 273 24.12 0.86 -12.30
CA ALA A 273 24.58 1.49 -11.07
C ALA A 273 24.16 0.63 -9.86
N PRO A 274 24.77 0.84 -8.68
CA PRO A 274 24.28 0.27 -7.44
C PRO A 274 22.83 0.70 -7.19
N TYR A 275 22.00 -0.26 -6.77
CA TYR A 275 20.65 0.01 -6.31
C TYR A 275 20.65 0.55 -4.87
N LEU A 276 19.54 1.18 -4.48
CA LEU A 276 19.30 1.73 -3.16
C LEU A 276 19.54 0.66 -2.07
N ASN A 277 20.30 1.02 -1.05
CA ASN A 277 20.46 0.15 0.12
C ASN A 277 19.23 0.30 1.03
N ASN A 278 18.23 -0.54 0.75
CA ASN A 278 17.00 -0.72 1.48
C ASN A 278 15.99 0.44 1.48
N TYR A 279 16.30 1.64 2.00
CA TYR A 279 15.27 2.66 2.27
C TYR A 279 15.65 4.08 1.84
N MET A 280 14.67 4.75 1.24
CA MET A 280 14.67 6.19 0.95
C MET A 280 13.38 6.79 1.47
N MET A 281 13.47 7.91 2.20
CA MET A 281 12.32 8.79 2.49
C MET A 281 12.42 10.11 1.74
N TYR A 282 11.25 10.68 1.50
CA TYR A 282 11.03 12.02 0.96
C TYR A 282 10.10 12.80 1.89
N THR A 283 10.38 14.08 2.10
CA THR A 283 9.48 15.02 2.77
C THR A 283 9.50 16.36 2.04
N GLY A 284 8.30 16.83 1.71
CA GLY A 284 8.02 18.04 0.95
C GLY A 284 7.45 19.21 1.77
N ASN A 285 7.34 19.08 3.10
CA ASN A 285 6.65 20.07 3.96
C ASN A 285 7.39 21.42 4.04
N GLU A 286 8.71 21.39 4.19
CA GLU A 286 9.57 22.56 4.40
C GLU A 286 10.69 22.61 3.35
N GLY A 287 10.34 22.35 2.09
CA GLY A 287 11.29 22.20 0.98
C GLY A 287 11.43 20.76 0.51
N VAL A 288 12.47 20.46 -0.26
CA VAL A 288 12.73 19.12 -0.80
C VAL A 288 13.81 18.45 0.04
N TYR A 289 13.41 17.51 0.87
CA TYR A 289 14.32 16.71 1.69
C TYR A 289 14.20 15.22 1.35
N THR A 290 15.35 14.57 1.21
CA THR A 290 15.44 13.12 1.06
C THR A 290 16.52 12.57 1.96
N PHE A 291 16.26 11.42 2.57
CA PHE A 291 17.22 10.73 3.41
C PHE A 291 17.20 9.24 3.10
N THR A 292 18.38 8.65 2.99
CA THR A 292 18.58 7.23 2.68
C THR A 292 19.31 6.57 3.83
N PHE A 293 18.81 5.43 4.27
CA PHE A 293 19.43 4.63 5.33
C PHE A 293 19.08 3.16 5.15
N ASP A 294 19.83 2.32 5.82
CA ASP A 294 19.66 0.88 5.78
C ASP A 294 18.88 0.41 7.01
N TYR A 295 17.75 -0.28 6.82
CA TYR A 295 17.14 -1.02 7.91
C TYR A 295 17.83 -2.36 8.08
N GLU A 296 18.30 -2.65 9.28
CA GLU A 296 18.91 -3.94 9.59
C GLU A 296 17.88 -5.07 9.51
N ARG A 297 18.28 -6.18 8.89
CA ARG A 297 17.48 -7.40 8.87
C ARG A 297 17.44 -7.98 10.28
N ARG A 298 16.24 -8.07 10.83
CA ARG A 298 15.98 -8.73 12.11
C ARG A 298 16.12 -10.25 12.00
N ALA A 299 16.96 -10.84 12.83
CA ALA A 299 17.16 -12.29 12.88
C ALA A 299 15.92 -13.03 13.42
N ASP A 300 15.19 -12.39 14.34
CA ASP A 300 13.94 -12.82 14.95
C ASP A 300 12.68 -12.45 14.14
N CYS A 301 12.84 -11.95 12.91
CA CYS A 301 11.71 -11.57 12.07
C CYS A 301 10.83 -12.80 11.76
N PRO A 302 9.50 -12.73 11.96
CA PRO A 302 8.62 -13.89 11.75
C PRO A 302 8.48 -14.32 10.28
N VAL A 303 8.97 -13.51 9.33
CA VAL A 303 8.84 -13.75 7.88
C VAL A 303 10.19 -14.10 7.25
N CYS A 304 11.19 -13.23 7.37
CA CYS A 304 12.51 -13.46 6.76
C CYS A 304 13.61 -13.83 7.76
N GLY A 305 13.27 -13.91 9.05
CA GLY A 305 14.16 -14.39 10.09
C GLY A 305 14.23 -15.92 10.08
N GLY A 306 15.33 -16.45 10.58
CA GLY A 306 15.52 -17.89 10.79
C GLY A 306 15.46 -18.28 12.26
N ASP A 307 15.48 -17.30 13.17
CA ASP A 307 15.59 -17.56 14.60
C ASP A 307 14.22 -17.86 15.21
N ILE A 308 14.22 -18.80 16.17
CA ILE A 308 13.02 -19.13 16.93
C ILE A 308 12.77 -18.04 17.97
N ARG A 309 11.60 -17.42 17.91
CA ARG A 309 11.16 -16.47 18.93
C ARG A 309 10.52 -17.23 20.11
N SER A 310 11.15 -17.13 21.28
CA SER A 310 10.64 -17.73 22.51
C SER A 310 9.57 -16.84 23.16
N LEU A 311 8.39 -17.41 23.44
CA LEU A 311 7.36 -16.79 24.26
C LEU A 311 7.29 -17.52 25.60
N THR A 312 7.31 -16.78 26.71
CA THR A 312 7.21 -17.36 28.05
C THR A 312 5.76 -17.37 28.48
N LEU A 313 5.20 -18.57 28.69
CA LEU A 313 3.86 -18.78 29.23
C LEU A 313 3.98 -19.62 30.52
N THR A 314 3.05 -19.41 31.43
CA THR A 314 2.85 -20.21 32.63
C THR A 314 1.80 -21.30 32.36
N PRO A 315 1.83 -22.46 33.06
CA PRO A 315 0.79 -23.48 32.92
C PRO A 315 -0.63 -23.01 33.26
N GLN A 316 -0.77 -21.85 33.92
CA GLN A 316 -2.04 -21.22 34.27
C GLN A 316 -2.57 -20.30 33.17
N ASP A 317 -1.73 -19.94 32.18
CA ASP A 317 -2.14 -19.08 31.09
C ASP A 317 -3.09 -19.80 30.15
N THR A 318 -4.16 -19.09 29.78
CA THR A 318 -5.18 -19.62 28.87
C THR A 318 -4.77 -19.39 27.42
N LEU A 319 -5.44 -20.08 26.49
CA LEU A 319 -5.30 -19.78 25.06
C LEU A 319 -5.63 -18.32 24.75
N ALA A 320 -6.59 -17.72 25.45
CA ALA A 320 -6.92 -16.30 25.30
C ALA A 320 -5.73 -15.41 25.68
N THR A 321 -5.02 -15.72 26.77
CA THR A 321 -3.80 -15.01 27.17
C THR A 321 -2.73 -15.04 26.08
N LEU A 322 -2.56 -16.18 25.41
CA LEU A 322 -1.63 -16.30 24.28
C LEU A 322 -2.09 -15.48 23.07
N VAL A 323 -3.38 -15.52 22.71
CA VAL A 323 -3.93 -14.72 21.62
C VAL A 323 -3.76 -13.22 21.88
N ASP A 324 -4.01 -12.77 23.10
CA ASP A 324 -3.80 -11.38 23.52
C ASP A 324 -2.32 -11.00 23.43
N LEU A 325 -1.42 -11.86 23.91
CA LEU A 325 0.03 -11.65 23.81
C LEU A 325 0.46 -11.50 22.35
N LEU A 326 0.02 -12.39 21.45
CA LEU A 326 0.31 -12.31 20.01
C LEU A 326 -0.26 -11.04 19.38
N SER A 327 -1.42 -10.57 19.85
CA SER A 327 -2.06 -9.35 19.36
C SER A 327 -1.30 -8.08 19.77
N THR A 328 -0.55 -8.11 20.88
CA THR A 328 0.32 -6.99 21.29
C THR A 328 1.61 -6.87 20.48
N LEU A 329 2.03 -7.94 19.82
CA LEU A 329 3.24 -7.98 19.01
C LEU A 329 2.94 -7.47 17.59
N PRO A 330 3.46 -6.31 17.18
CA PRO A 330 3.02 -5.67 15.93
C PRO A 330 3.35 -6.51 14.70
N ASP A 331 4.48 -7.20 14.72
CA ASP A 331 4.99 -8.07 13.66
C ASP A 331 4.29 -9.45 13.59
N MET A 332 3.70 -9.90 14.70
CA MET A 332 2.98 -11.17 14.80
C MET A 332 1.46 -11.01 14.78
N CYS A 333 0.97 -9.76 14.72
CA CYS A 333 -0.44 -9.48 14.67
C CYS A 333 -1.03 -10.10 13.39
N VAL A 334 -1.67 -11.26 13.57
CA VAL A 334 -2.50 -11.93 12.57
C VAL A 334 -3.76 -11.08 12.51
N PHE A 335 -3.79 -10.07 11.65
CA PHE A 335 -5.08 -9.51 11.26
C PHE A 335 -5.82 -10.67 10.63
N ALA A 336 -6.84 -11.16 11.35
CA ALA A 336 -7.64 -12.26 10.89
C ALA A 336 -8.20 -11.88 9.51
N ILE A 337 -7.65 -12.52 8.48
CA ILE A 337 -8.16 -12.43 7.11
C ILE A 337 -9.50 -13.16 7.15
N TYR A 338 -10.57 -12.43 7.42
CA TYR A 338 -11.95 -12.90 7.26
C TYR A 338 -12.69 -11.97 6.29
#